data_AF-A0AAD2FH75-F1
#
_entry.id   AF-A0AAD2FH75-F1
#
_cell.length_a   1.000
_cell.length_b   1.000
_cell.length_c   1.000
_cell.angle_alpha   90.00
_cell.angle_beta   90.00
_cell.angle_gamma   90.00
#
_symmetry.space_group_name_H-M   'P 1'
#
loop_
_entity.id
_entity.type
_entity.pdbx_description
1 polymer ?
#
loop_
_entity_poly.entity_id
_entity_poly.type
_entity_poly.pdbx_seq_one_letter_code
_entity_poly.pdbx_strand_id
1 'polypeptide(L)'
;MARSNVKFSWQKNHDHGEEKLLSSNPSNPSCDALRSLHDIVSRFARIVGLDKTDIPLAVYKGSFGEKCFIHSKVIASTLRTLAKKTYNLTDRDLRRHYKYTSHSLQAGAAVILHAAGINAIQIKFLLCWRSDSFFLYLRNVAHLLEQRNLGYSI
;
A
#
# COMPACT_ATOMS: atom_id res chain seq x y z
N MET A 1 -19.58 9.75 -7.17
CA MET A 1 -18.41 8.86 -7.03
C MET A 1 -18.87 7.43 -7.24
N ALA A 2 -18.19 6.68 -8.10
CA ALA A 2 -18.47 5.25 -8.31
C ALA A 2 -18.01 4.46 -7.09
N ARG A 3 -18.70 3.35 -6.80
CA ARG A 3 -18.37 2.43 -5.71
C ARG A 3 -18.49 1.00 -6.20
N SER A 4 -17.64 0.12 -5.69
CA SER A 4 -17.69 -1.31 -6.01
C SER A 4 -17.29 -2.15 -4.80
N ASN A 5 -17.98 -3.27 -4.61
CA ASN A 5 -17.59 -4.29 -3.64
C ASN A 5 -16.50 -5.17 -4.25
N VAL A 6 -15.44 -5.37 -3.48
CA VAL A 6 -14.30 -6.20 -3.87
C VAL A 6 -14.16 -7.32 -2.87
N LYS A 7 -14.33 -8.55 -3.35
CA LYS A 7 -14.15 -9.76 -2.56
C LYS A 7 -12.71 -10.26 -2.67
N PHE A 8 -12.07 -10.48 -1.53
CA PHE A 8 -10.71 -11.03 -1.47
C PHE A 8 -10.79 -12.53 -1.20
N SER A 9 -10.58 -13.34 -2.24
CA SER A 9 -10.67 -14.81 -2.12
C SER A 9 -9.65 -15.38 -1.13
N TRP A 10 -8.46 -14.78 -1.04
CA TRP A 10 -7.39 -15.21 -0.13
C TRP A 10 -6.66 -14.01 0.48
N GLN A 11 -6.36 -14.08 1.79
CA GLN A 11 -5.72 -13.00 2.54
C GLN A 11 -4.82 -13.57 3.64
N LYS A 12 -3.70 -12.88 3.91
CA LYS A 12 -2.69 -13.29 4.91
C LYS A 12 -3.24 -13.34 6.34
N ASN A 13 -4.27 -12.55 6.65
CA ASN A 13 -4.89 -12.49 7.97
C ASN A 13 -5.88 -13.64 8.25
N HIS A 14 -6.03 -14.58 7.30
CA HIS A 14 -6.98 -15.69 7.32
C HIS A 14 -8.46 -15.31 7.25
N ASP A 15 -8.80 -14.05 6.97
CA ASP A 15 -10.20 -13.63 6.72
C ASP A 15 -10.58 -13.85 5.26
N HIS A 16 -10.50 -15.08 4.79
CA HIS A 16 -10.82 -15.39 3.40
C HIS A 16 -12.27 -15.03 3.05
N GLY A 17 -12.46 -14.38 1.92
CA GLY A 17 -13.78 -13.96 1.44
C GLY A 17 -14.26 -12.62 1.98
N GLU A 18 -13.43 -11.85 2.70
CA GLU A 18 -13.75 -10.49 3.12
C GLU A 18 -14.13 -9.63 1.90
N GLU A 19 -15.21 -8.86 2.05
CA GLU A 19 -15.62 -7.88 1.06
C GLU A 19 -15.33 -6.47 1.55
N LYS A 20 -14.74 -5.65 0.68
CA LYS A 20 -14.48 -4.23 0.96
C LYS A 20 -15.14 -3.36 -0.09
N LEU A 21 -15.83 -2.33 0.40
CA LEU A 21 -16.37 -1.28 -0.44
C LEU A 21 -15.24 -0.31 -0.80
N LEU A 22 -14.90 -0.23 -2.08
CA LEU A 22 -13.97 0.77 -2.61
C LEU A 22 -14.75 1.88 -3.31
N SER A 23 -14.27 3.12 -3.19
CA SER A 23 -14.81 4.28 -3.87
C SER A 23 -13.80 4.91 -4.81
N SER A 24 -14.27 5.43 -5.94
CA SER A 24 -13.45 6.22 -6.88
C SER A 24 -12.95 7.52 -6.24
N ASN A 25 -11.73 7.93 -6.55
CA ASN A 25 -11.10 9.21 -6.24
C ASN A 25 -10.83 10.00 -7.54
N PRO A 26 -11.85 10.61 -8.17
CA PRO A 26 -11.68 11.31 -9.43
C PRO A 26 -10.80 12.57 -9.32
N SER A 27 -10.69 13.15 -8.12
CA SER A 27 -9.80 14.29 -7.85
C SER A 27 -8.31 13.92 -7.92
N ASN A 28 -7.95 12.66 -7.71
CA ASN A 28 -6.58 12.19 -7.88
C ASN A 28 -6.56 10.80 -8.55
N PRO A 29 -6.68 10.75 -9.90
CA PRO A 29 -6.81 9.49 -10.61
C PRO A 29 -5.60 8.56 -10.52
N SER A 30 -4.40 9.07 -10.22
CA SER A 30 -3.20 8.24 -10.01
C SER A 30 -3.19 7.54 -8.65
N CYS A 31 -4.02 7.99 -7.71
CA CYS A 31 -4.24 7.38 -6.40
C CYS A 31 -5.67 6.83 -6.24
N ASP A 32 -6.34 6.52 -7.34
CA ASP A 32 -7.69 5.93 -7.33
C ASP A 32 -7.60 4.39 -7.24
N ALA A 33 -8.07 3.84 -6.12
CA ALA A 33 -8.05 2.41 -5.85
C ALA A 33 -8.97 1.62 -6.80
N LEU A 34 -10.12 2.18 -7.18
CA LEU A 34 -11.07 1.52 -8.08
C LEU A 34 -10.54 1.48 -9.51
N ARG A 35 -9.90 2.57 -9.96
CA ARG A 35 -9.19 2.61 -11.24
C ARG A 35 -8.03 1.62 -11.26
N SER A 36 -7.22 1.59 -10.19
CA SER A 36 -6.11 0.64 -10.07
C SER A 36 -6.61 -0.80 -10.13
N LEU A 37 -7.73 -1.12 -9.47
CA LEU A 37 -8.34 -2.45 -9.54
C LEU A 37 -8.83 -2.78 -10.96
N HIS A 38 -9.50 -1.83 -11.62
CA HIS A 38 -9.93 -2.00 -13.00
C HIS A 38 -8.74 -2.30 -13.93
N ASP A 39 -7.61 -1.62 -13.75
CA ASP A 39 -6.39 -1.86 -14.53
C ASP A 39 -5.77 -3.24 -14.25
N ILE A 40 -5.86 -3.73 -13.01
CA ILE A 40 -5.45 -5.09 -12.64
C ILE A 40 -6.37 -6.12 -13.33
N VAL A 41 -7.69 -5.97 -13.24
CA VAL A 41 -8.67 -6.87 -13.88
C VAL A 41 -8.51 -6.87 -15.41
N SER A 42 -8.41 -5.69 -16.02
CA SER A 42 -8.22 -5.55 -17.47
C SER A 42 -6.94 -6.21 -17.95
N ARG A 43 -5.85 -6.05 -17.18
CA ARG A 43 -4.57 -6.73 -17.45
C ARG A 43 -4.69 -8.24 -17.30
N PHE A 44 -5.41 -8.72 -16.29
CA PHE A 44 -5.66 -10.15 -16.11
C PHE A 44 -6.46 -10.74 -17.28
N ALA A 45 -7.55 -10.06 -17.70
CA ALA A 45 -8.34 -10.46 -18.86
C ALA A 45 -7.47 -10.58 -20.13
N ARG A 46 -6.55 -9.64 -20.35
CA ARG A 46 -5.65 -9.62 -21.50
C ARG A 46 -4.54 -10.69 -21.46
N ILE A 47 -4.04 -11.04 -20.27
CA ILE A 47 -2.88 -11.95 -20.12
C ILE A 47 -3.32 -13.40 -19.89
N VAL A 48 -4.42 -13.59 -19.17
CA VAL A 48 -4.85 -14.90 -18.64
C VAL A 48 -6.23 -15.29 -19.16
N GLY A 49 -7.18 -14.36 -19.17
CA GLY A 49 -8.60 -14.64 -19.45
C GLY A 49 -9.42 -14.71 -18.16
N LEU A 50 -10.61 -14.11 -18.18
CA LEU A 50 -11.49 -13.99 -16.99
C LEU A 50 -12.15 -15.30 -16.56
N ASP A 51 -12.13 -16.32 -17.43
CA ASP A 51 -12.63 -17.66 -17.13
C ASP A 51 -11.75 -18.43 -16.13
N LYS A 52 -10.50 -17.97 -15.91
CA LYS A 52 -9.56 -18.60 -14.97
C LYS A 52 -9.75 -18.02 -13.57
N THR A 53 -10.24 -18.85 -12.66
CA THR A 53 -10.58 -18.46 -11.28
C THR A 53 -9.56 -18.96 -10.23
N ASP A 54 -8.65 -19.83 -10.63
CA ASP A 54 -7.60 -20.44 -9.82
C ASP A 54 -6.26 -19.67 -9.87
N ILE A 55 -6.17 -18.64 -10.71
CA ILE A 55 -4.97 -17.83 -10.91
C ILE A 55 -5.11 -16.48 -10.18
N PRO A 56 -4.12 -16.06 -9.37
CA PRO A 56 -4.14 -14.76 -8.72
C PRO A 56 -4.27 -13.60 -9.71
N LEU A 57 -5.08 -12.58 -9.38
CA LEU A 57 -5.39 -11.46 -10.25
C LEU A 57 -4.16 -10.60 -10.62
N ALA A 58 -3.18 -10.51 -9.71
CA ALA A 58 -2.01 -9.64 -9.85
C ALA A 58 -0.92 -10.27 -10.75
N VAL A 59 -1.14 -10.21 -12.06
CA VAL A 59 -0.23 -10.75 -13.10
C VAL A 59 0.36 -9.67 -14.00
N TYR A 60 1.53 -9.91 -14.57
CA TYR A 60 2.13 -9.06 -15.59
C TYR A 60 2.87 -9.90 -16.64
N LYS A 61 3.17 -9.31 -17.80
CA LYS A 61 4.03 -9.94 -18.81
C LYS A 61 5.49 -9.59 -18.52
N GLY A 62 6.33 -10.60 -18.42
CA GLY A 62 7.78 -10.44 -18.32
C GLY A 62 8.40 -10.05 -19.66
N SER A 63 9.72 -9.87 -19.65
CA SER A 63 10.48 -9.33 -20.78
C SER A 63 10.47 -10.24 -22.01
N PHE A 64 10.23 -11.55 -21.82
CA PHE A 64 10.17 -12.54 -22.89
C PHE A 64 8.71 -12.95 -23.20
N GLY A 65 7.73 -12.17 -22.72
CA GLY A 65 6.30 -12.42 -22.92
C GLY A 65 5.71 -13.46 -21.97
N GLU A 66 6.49 -14.00 -21.04
CA GLU A 66 6.05 -14.96 -20.06
C GLU A 66 5.09 -14.34 -19.03
N LYS A 67 4.20 -15.16 -18.48
CA LYS A 67 3.28 -14.75 -17.42
C LYS A 67 4.00 -14.75 -16.07
N CYS A 68 4.06 -13.59 -15.42
CA CYS A 68 4.68 -13.41 -14.12
C CYS A 68 3.67 -12.93 -13.07
N PHE A 69 3.97 -13.18 -11.80
CA PHE A 69 3.14 -12.79 -10.66
C PHE A 69 3.79 -11.67 -9.85
N ILE A 70 2.96 -10.73 -9.37
CA ILE A 70 3.42 -9.73 -8.41
C ILE A 70 3.56 -10.39 -7.03
N HIS A 71 4.79 -10.59 -6.58
CA HIS A 71 5.10 -11.09 -5.24
C HIS A 71 5.98 -10.10 -4.45
N SER A 72 6.20 -10.38 -3.17
CA SER A 72 6.92 -9.50 -2.24
C SER A 72 8.29 -9.04 -2.75
N LYS A 73 9.07 -9.92 -3.40
CA LYS A 73 10.36 -9.56 -3.99
C LYS A 73 10.24 -8.54 -5.14
N VAL A 74 9.22 -8.65 -6.00
CA VAL A 74 8.97 -7.67 -7.07
C VAL A 74 8.66 -6.31 -6.45
N ILE A 75 7.72 -6.28 -5.49
CA ILE A 75 7.34 -5.04 -4.79
C ILE A 75 8.58 -4.39 -4.14
N ALA A 76 9.37 -5.18 -3.39
CA ALA A 76 10.58 -4.67 -2.73
C ALA A 76 11.62 -4.17 -3.75
N SER A 77 11.81 -4.88 -4.87
CA SER A 77 12.71 -4.45 -5.95
C SER A 77 12.26 -3.12 -6.55
N THR A 78 10.98 -2.99 -6.90
CA THR A 78 10.41 -1.74 -7.44
C THR A 78 10.59 -0.58 -6.46
N LEU A 79 10.28 -0.78 -5.18
CA LEU A 79 10.43 0.25 -4.15
C LEU A 79 11.89 0.69 -3.97
N ARG A 80 12.82 -0.27 -4.00
CA ARG A 80 14.25 0.03 -3.91
C ARG A 80 14.74 0.82 -5.12
N THR A 81 14.32 0.45 -6.33
CA THR A 81 14.65 1.20 -7.54
C THR A 81 14.14 2.64 -7.47
N LEU A 82 12.90 2.83 -7.00
CA LEU A 82 12.34 4.15 -6.79
C LEU A 82 13.13 4.93 -5.74
N ALA A 83 13.41 4.34 -4.58
CA ALA A 83 14.18 4.99 -3.52
C ALA A 83 15.59 5.39 -3.95
N LYS A 84 16.30 4.53 -4.73
CA LYS A 84 17.61 4.90 -5.30
C LYS A 84 17.52 6.16 -6.14
N LYS A 85 16.50 6.24 -7.00
CA LYS A 85 16.31 7.37 -7.90
C LYS A 85 15.89 8.63 -7.15
N THR A 86 14.97 8.51 -6.20
CA THR A 86 14.42 9.66 -5.45
C THR A 86 15.43 10.26 -4.47
N TYR A 87 16.23 9.42 -3.80
CA TYR A 87 17.15 9.84 -2.75
C TYR A 87 18.63 9.73 -3.15
N ASN A 88 18.93 9.50 -4.44
CA ASN A 88 20.28 9.30 -4.96
C ASN A 88 21.09 8.24 -4.20
N LEU A 89 20.45 7.12 -3.82
CA LEU A 89 21.09 6.06 -3.01
C LEU A 89 21.87 5.07 -3.88
N THR A 90 22.96 4.55 -3.32
CA THR A 90 23.72 3.45 -3.91
C THR A 90 23.16 2.08 -3.49
N ASP A 91 23.57 1.01 -4.17
CA ASP A 91 23.23 -0.36 -3.75
C ASP A 91 23.82 -0.71 -2.38
N ARG A 92 24.94 -0.06 -2.00
CA ARG A 92 25.55 -0.23 -0.68
C ARG A 92 24.63 0.32 0.40
N ASP A 93 24.05 1.49 0.17
CA ASP A 93 23.15 2.15 1.13
C ASP A 93 21.88 1.34 1.36
N LEU A 94 21.28 0.82 0.29
CA LEU A 94 20.11 -0.06 0.39
C LEU A 94 20.41 -1.37 1.13
N ARG A 95 21.59 -1.97 0.90
CA ARG A 95 21.96 -3.23 1.57
C ARG A 95 22.24 -3.03 3.05
N ARG A 96 22.88 -1.93 3.43
CA ARG A 96 23.32 -1.67 4.81
C ARG A 96 22.27 -0.98 5.67
N HIS A 97 21.55 -0.01 5.12
CA HIS A 97 20.76 0.93 5.91
C HIS A 97 19.27 0.92 5.59
N TYR A 98 18.87 0.65 4.34
CA TYR A 98 17.49 0.87 3.90
C TYR A 98 16.84 -0.36 3.27
N LYS A 99 16.17 -1.17 4.11
CA LYS A 99 15.38 -2.33 3.67
C LYS A 99 13.95 -1.93 3.29
N TYR A 100 13.79 -1.18 2.21
CA TYR A 100 12.46 -0.86 1.69
C TYR A 100 11.71 -2.14 1.29
N THR A 101 10.51 -2.28 1.83
CA THR A 101 9.56 -3.38 1.59
C THR A 101 8.13 -2.83 1.52
N SER A 102 7.14 -3.68 1.23
CA SER A 102 5.72 -3.29 1.30
C SER A 102 5.33 -2.72 2.67
N HIS A 103 5.98 -3.18 3.75
CA HIS A 103 5.76 -2.67 5.10
C HIS A 103 6.16 -1.20 5.24
N SER A 104 7.20 -0.77 4.52
CA SER A 104 7.66 0.63 4.50
C SER A 104 6.58 1.57 3.93
N LEU A 105 5.81 1.13 2.93
CA LEU A 105 4.69 1.91 2.38
C LEU A 105 3.59 2.12 3.42
N GLN A 106 3.20 1.06 4.14
CA GLN A 106 2.17 1.15 5.17
C GLN A 106 2.61 2.03 6.35
N ALA A 107 3.86 1.89 6.80
CA ALA A 107 4.43 2.74 7.83
C ALA A 107 4.45 4.22 7.41
N GLY A 108 4.89 4.51 6.18
CA GLY A 108 4.89 5.88 5.64
C GLY A 108 3.47 6.46 5.52
N ALA A 109 2.50 5.68 5.05
CA ALA A 109 1.10 6.11 4.99
C ALA A 109 0.53 6.44 6.37
N ALA A 110 0.86 5.64 7.40
CA ALA A 110 0.44 5.91 8.78
C ALA A 110 1.01 7.24 9.29
N VAL A 111 2.29 7.50 9.03
CA VAL A 111 2.95 8.77 9.40
C VAL A 111 2.31 9.96 8.70
N ILE A 112 2.05 9.87 7.40
CA ILE A 112 1.42 10.95 6.62
C ILE A 112 0.01 11.25 7.13
N LEU A 113 -0.81 10.22 7.34
CA LEU A 113 -2.18 10.41 7.86
C LEU A 113 -2.17 11.01 9.26
N HIS A 114 -1.26 10.57 10.12
CA HIS A 114 -1.13 11.11 11.47
C HIS A 114 -0.65 12.57 11.46
N ALA A 115 0.31 12.92 10.60
CA ALA A 115 0.76 14.29 10.41
C ALA A 115 -0.35 15.21 9.88
N ALA A 116 -1.31 14.66 9.12
CA ALA A 116 -2.51 15.36 8.67
C ALA A 116 -3.61 15.47 9.75
N GLY A 117 -3.35 15.04 11.00
CA GLY A 117 -4.29 15.13 12.11
C GLY A 117 -5.36 14.03 12.14
N ILE A 118 -5.25 12.99 11.29
CA ILE A 118 -6.18 11.86 11.33
C ILE A 118 -5.92 11.04 12.60
N ASN A 119 -6.98 10.73 13.33
CA ASN A 119 -6.83 10.04 14.61
C ASN A 119 -6.38 8.57 14.42
N ALA A 120 -5.73 8.02 15.44
CA ALA A 120 -5.12 6.70 15.35
C ALA A 120 -6.12 5.56 15.07
N ILE A 121 -7.35 5.65 15.58
CA ILE A 121 -8.41 4.65 15.33
C ILE A 121 -8.79 4.68 13.85
N GLN A 122 -8.97 5.86 13.26
CA GLN A 122 -9.23 6.02 11.84
C GLN A 122 -8.07 5.50 10.99
N ILE A 123 -6.82 5.80 11.34
CA ILE A 123 -5.64 5.26 10.64
C ILE A 123 -5.64 3.73 10.67
N LYS A 124 -5.94 3.13 11.82
CA LYS A 124 -6.02 1.69 11.99
C LYS A 124 -7.02 1.07 11.02
N PHE A 125 -8.23 1.65 10.90
CA PHE A 125 -9.24 1.20 9.94
C PHE A 125 -8.83 1.45 8.48
N LEU A 126 -8.37 2.66 8.15
CA LEU A 126 -7.98 3.05 6.79
C LEU A 126 -6.86 2.18 6.23
N LEU A 127 -5.86 1.85 7.05
CA LEU A 127 -4.71 1.04 6.65
C LEU A 127 -4.90 -0.45 6.94
N CYS A 128 -6.07 -0.87 7.42
CA CYS A 128 -6.42 -2.26 7.73
C CYS A 128 -5.47 -2.93 8.74
N TRP A 129 -5.04 -2.19 9.78
CA TRP A 129 -4.22 -2.76 10.85
C TRP A 129 -5.12 -3.45 11.88
N ARG A 130 -4.77 -4.68 12.28
CA ARG A 130 -5.46 -5.36 13.38
C ARG A 130 -4.96 -4.94 14.76
N SER A 131 -3.64 -4.86 14.91
CA SER A 131 -3.00 -4.52 16.18
C SER A 131 -2.59 -3.05 16.22
N ASP A 132 -2.36 -2.57 17.44
CA ASP A 132 -1.88 -1.21 17.72
C ASP A 132 -0.36 -1.04 17.51
N SER A 133 0.31 -2.03 16.93
CA SER A 133 1.75 -1.97 16.64
C SER A 133 2.14 -0.82 15.69
N PHE A 134 1.20 -0.24 14.93
CA PHE A 134 1.49 0.92 14.09
C PHE A 134 1.88 2.18 14.88
N PHE A 135 1.48 2.28 16.14
CA PHE A 135 1.88 3.42 16.99
C PHE A 135 3.41 3.57 17.08
N LEU A 136 4.17 2.48 16.91
CA LEU A 136 5.63 2.53 16.88
C LEU A 136 6.16 3.48 15.78
N TYR A 137 5.46 3.60 14.65
CA TYR A 137 5.84 4.50 13.56
C TYR A 137 5.46 5.95 13.81
N LEU A 138 4.48 6.19 14.68
CA LEU A 138 3.96 7.54 14.96
C LEU A 138 4.80 8.31 15.98
N ARG A 139 5.74 7.64 16.67
CA ARG A 139 6.49 8.18 17.83
C ARG A 139 7.42 9.36 17.53
N ASN A 140 7.65 9.72 16.27
CA ASN A 140 8.61 10.77 15.92
C ASN A 140 8.09 11.69 14.79
N VAL A 141 6.89 12.22 14.94
CA VAL A 141 6.29 13.19 14.02
C VAL A 141 6.30 14.56 14.68
N ALA A 142 6.77 15.61 13.96
CA ALA A 142 6.85 16.99 14.47
C ALA A 142 5.52 17.49 15.05
N HIS A 143 4.40 17.04 14.48
CA HIS A 143 3.06 17.31 14.97
C HIS A 143 2.85 16.93 16.46
N LEU A 144 3.45 15.82 16.94
CA LEU A 144 3.36 15.43 18.35
C LEU A 144 4.13 16.39 19.26
N LEU A 145 5.23 16.98 18.77
CA LEU A 145 5.99 17.99 19.52
C LEU A 145 5.18 19.29 19.61
N GLU A 146 4.52 19.70 18.52
CA GLU A 146 3.64 20.87 18.50
C GLU A 146 2.44 20.70 19.43
N GLN A 147 1.74 19.57 19.37
CA GLN A 147 0.63 19.26 20.27
C GLN A 147 1.07 19.22 21.74
N ARG A 148 2.24 18.63 22.02
CA ARG A 148 2.82 18.62 23.36
C ARG A 148 3.08 20.05 23.86
N ASN A 149 3.66 20.91 23.03
CA ASN A 149 3.96 22.30 23.41
C ASN A 149 2.69 23.12 23.65
N LEU A 150 1.62 22.90 22.87
CA LEU A 150 0.31 23.50 23.11
C LEU A 150 -0.30 23.02 24.43
N GLY A 151 -0.17 21.73 24.75
CA GLY A 151 -0.66 21.16 26.02
C GLY A 151 0.10 21.62 27.26
N TYR A 152 1.35 22.09 27.13
CA TYR A 152 2.11 22.73 28.20
C TYR A 152 1.82 24.24 28.36
N SER A 153 1.00 24.81 27.47
CA SER A 153 0.64 26.23 27.49
C SER A 153 -0.71 26.49 28.19
N ILE A 154 -1.21 25.51 28.95
CA ILE A 154 -2.48 25.56 29.70
C ILE A 154 -2.19 25.59 31.21
#